data_AF-A0A2N6TZT2-F1
#
_entry.id   AF-A0A2N6TZT2-F1
#
_cell.length_a   1.000
_cell.length_b   1.000
_cell.length_c   1.000
_cell.angle_alpha   90.00
_cell.angle_beta   90.00
_cell.angle_gamma   90.00
#
_symmetry.space_group_name_H-M   'P 1'
#
loop_
_entity.id
_entity.type
_entity.pdbx_description
1 polymer ?
#
loop_
_entity_poly.entity_id
_entity_poly.type
_entity_poly.pdbx_seq_one_letter_code
_entity_poly.pdbx_strand_id
1 'polypeptide(L)'
;MTFLDQLWFQIGITPAGVMGVLLATVTLYLLFTLILQVAGQRLSANPSVLSFAVMALLGALTARAMLGNSPTLLGWLLAVAVLLLLESTLGRIRGGLGRVFRRGGPRASVVMIHGHPLPDTLHQVGMDGEHLTALLRRAGVRHLIDADLVILEPRGSLTVIRRGQQIDPALLTDVRGAERIPPSLLRSAHAPHRRP
;
A
#
# COMPACT_ATOMS: atom_id res chain seq x y z
N MET A 1 53.09 18.29 -3.04
CA MET A 1 51.84 17.76 -3.63
C MET A 1 51.05 18.94 -4.13
N THR A 2 50.72 18.98 -5.42
CA THR A 2 50.06 20.14 -6.03
C THR A 2 48.55 20.12 -5.76
N PHE A 3 47.90 21.27 -5.78
CA PHE A 3 46.43 21.39 -5.70
C PHE A 3 45.73 20.50 -6.74
N LEU A 4 46.33 20.37 -7.93
CA LEU A 4 45.85 19.51 -9.01
C LEU A 4 45.91 18.01 -8.65
N ASP A 5 46.93 17.57 -7.90
CA ASP A 5 47.02 16.18 -7.43
C ASP A 5 45.94 15.86 -6.39
N GLN A 6 45.64 16.81 -5.49
CA GLN A 6 44.56 16.65 -4.51
C GLN A 6 43.19 16.69 -5.16
N LEU A 7 43.01 17.57 -6.15
CA LEU A 7 41.77 17.65 -6.92
C LEU A 7 41.57 16.35 -7.70
N TRP A 8 42.59 15.88 -8.43
CA TRP A 8 42.56 14.59 -9.12
C TRP A 8 42.38 13.39 -8.18
N PHE A 9 42.90 13.42 -6.95
CA PHE A 9 42.63 12.37 -5.98
C PHE A 9 41.17 12.36 -5.48
N GLN A 10 40.49 13.52 -5.50
CA GLN A 10 39.08 13.64 -5.11
C GLN A 10 38.09 13.38 -6.24
N ILE A 11 38.44 13.71 -7.50
CA ILE A 11 37.54 13.57 -8.66
C ILE A 11 37.98 12.51 -9.68
N GLY A 12 39.23 12.06 -9.62
CA GLY A 12 39.83 11.15 -10.58
C GLY A 12 39.41 9.72 -10.31
N ILE A 13 38.84 9.09 -11.33
CA ILE A 13 38.52 7.66 -11.35
C ILE A 13 39.49 6.96 -12.30
N THR A 14 40.01 5.80 -11.89
CA THR A 14 40.86 5.00 -12.77
C THR A 14 40.03 4.43 -13.92
N PRO A 15 40.61 4.19 -15.12
CA PRO A 15 39.87 3.58 -16.23
C PRO A 15 39.23 2.23 -15.87
N ALA A 16 39.91 1.42 -15.04
CA ALA A 16 39.35 0.19 -14.48
C ALA A 16 38.18 0.48 -13.51
N GLY A 17 38.26 1.55 -12.73
CA GLY A 17 37.17 2.06 -11.91
C GLY A 17 35.96 2.47 -12.73
N VAL A 18 36.15 3.16 -13.87
CA VAL A 18 35.05 3.53 -14.79
C VAL A 18 34.31 2.29 -15.28
N MET A 19 35.05 1.27 -15.73
CA MET A 19 34.44 0.01 -16.18
C MET A 19 33.69 -0.71 -15.04
N GLY A 20 34.25 -0.69 -13.83
CA GLY A 20 33.61 -1.24 -12.64
C GLY A 20 32.29 -0.53 -12.31
N VAL A 21 32.29 0.81 -12.31
CA VAL A 21 31.09 1.63 -12.07
C VAL A 21 30.04 1.37 -13.15
N LEU A 22 30.41 1.38 -14.44
CA LEU A 22 29.47 1.13 -15.53
C LEU A 22 28.81 -0.25 -15.40
N LEU A 23 29.60 -1.30 -15.18
CA LEU A 23 29.08 -2.66 -15.06
C LEU A 23 28.20 -2.82 -13.82
N ALA A 24 28.62 -2.26 -12.69
CA ALA A 24 27.84 -2.24 -11.46
C ALA A 24 26.52 -1.49 -11.68
N THR A 25 26.56 -0.27 -12.21
CA THR A 25 25.37 0.56 -12.43
C THR A 25 24.35 -0.15 -13.32
N VAL A 26 24.77 -0.74 -14.44
CA VAL A 26 23.87 -1.48 -15.35
C VAL A 26 23.27 -2.69 -14.66
N THR A 27 24.09 -3.50 -13.98
CA THR A 27 23.64 -4.71 -13.28
C THR A 27 22.63 -4.38 -12.17
N LEU A 28 22.95 -3.37 -11.37
CA LEU A 28 22.13 -2.90 -10.26
C LEU A 28 20.82 -2.29 -10.75
N TYR A 29 20.84 -1.53 -11.85
CA TYR A 29 19.64 -0.98 -12.46
C TYR A 29 18.68 -2.08 -12.91
N LEU A 30 19.18 -3.09 -13.63
CA LEU A 30 18.36 -4.22 -14.09
C LEU A 30 17.77 -5.00 -12.92
N LEU A 31 18.59 -5.29 -11.90
CA LEU A 31 18.15 -6.05 -10.74
C LEU A 31 17.14 -5.27 -9.88
N PHE A 32 17.38 -3.97 -9.68
CA PHE A 32 16.44 -3.10 -8.97
C PHE A 32 15.10 -3.00 -9.70
N THR A 33 15.13 -2.86 -11.03
CA THR A 33 13.92 -2.85 -11.87
C THR A 33 13.14 -4.15 -11.73
N LEU A 34 13.83 -5.30 -11.74
CA LEU A 34 13.22 -6.61 -11.54
C LEU A 34 12.57 -6.74 -10.16
N ILE A 35 13.28 -6.30 -9.11
CA ILE A 35 12.77 -6.28 -7.73
C ILE A 35 11.51 -5.42 -7.64
N LEU A 36 11.52 -4.22 -8.23
CA LEU A 36 10.35 -3.34 -8.26
C LEU A 36 9.19 -3.92 -9.06
N GLN A 37 9.45 -4.67 -10.14
CA GLN A 37 8.41 -5.29 -10.94
C GLN A 37 7.71 -6.44 -10.18
N VAL A 38 8.47 -7.24 -9.43
CA VAL A 38 7.94 -8.34 -8.60
C VAL A 38 7.28 -7.80 -7.33
N ALA A 39 7.89 -6.82 -6.65
CA ALA A 39 7.36 -6.21 -5.44
C ALA A 39 6.20 -5.24 -5.72
N GLY A 40 6.19 -4.57 -6.87
CA GLY A 40 5.22 -3.55 -7.28
C GLY A 40 3.79 -4.07 -7.33
N GLN A 41 3.60 -5.34 -7.69
CA GLN A 41 2.28 -5.99 -7.65
C GLN A 41 1.74 -6.15 -6.21
N ARG A 42 2.62 -6.25 -5.21
CA ARG A 42 2.25 -6.27 -3.77
C ARG A 42 2.11 -4.87 -3.18
N LEU A 43 2.88 -3.91 -3.67
CA LEU A 43 2.92 -2.51 -3.19
C LEU A 43 1.74 -1.67 -3.69
N SER A 44 1.25 -1.94 -4.90
CA SER A 44 0.15 -1.18 -5.52
C SER A 44 -1.21 -1.38 -4.84
N ALA A 45 -1.39 -2.44 -4.04
CA ALA A 45 -2.64 -2.70 -3.34
C ALA A 45 -2.75 -1.96 -1.98
N ASN A 46 -1.62 -1.53 -1.40
CA ASN A 46 -1.58 -0.69 -0.20
C ASN A 46 -0.13 -0.26 0.12
N PRO A 47 0.24 1.02 0.03
CA PRO A 47 1.60 1.42 0.39
C PRO A 47 1.78 1.37 1.92
N SER A 48 2.47 0.35 2.43
CA SER A 48 2.94 0.35 3.81
C SER A 48 4.11 1.33 3.95
N VAL A 49 4.10 2.19 4.98
CA VAL A 49 5.21 3.11 5.32
C VAL A 49 6.54 2.38 5.44
N LEU A 50 6.53 1.12 5.91
CA LEU A 50 7.73 0.28 5.99
C LEU A 50 8.31 -0.02 4.61
N SER A 51 7.47 -0.31 3.63
CA SER A 51 7.93 -0.65 2.28
C SER A 51 8.56 0.56 1.57
N PHE A 52 8.09 1.78 1.87
CA PHE A 52 8.79 3.00 1.45
C PHE A 52 10.18 3.14 2.08
N ALA A 53 10.31 2.84 3.38
CA ALA A 53 11.60 2.88 4.07
C ALA A 53 12.59 1.84 3.49
N VAL A 54 12.10 0.63 3.19
CA VAL A 54 12.88 -0.43 2.52
C VAL A 54 13.36 0.02 1.15
N MET A 55 12.50 0.68 0.36
CA MET A 55 12.86 1.19 -0.96
C MET A 55 13.91 2.30 -0.89
N ALA A 56 13.82 3.20 0.10
CA ALA A 56 14.82 4.22 0.36
C ALA A 56 16.18 3.61 0.77
N LEU A 57 16.16 2.58 1.64
CA LEU A 57 17.37 1.85 2.05
C LEU A 57 18.02 1.11 0.87
N LEU A 58 17.23 0.49 -0.01
CA LEU A 58 17.72 -0.12 -1.25
C LEU A 58 18.40 0.93 -2.14
N GLY A 59 17.80 2.10 -2.31
CA GLY A 59 18.39 3.20 -3.07
C GLY A 59 19.74 3.65 -2.50
N ALA A 60 19.81 3.84 -1.18
CA ALA A 60 21.05 4.23 -0.49
C ALA A 60 22.16 3.18 -0.61
N LEU A 61 21.81 1.89 -0.48
CA LEU A 61 22.76 0.79 -0.68
C LEU A 61 23.25 0.73 -2.13
N THR A 62 22.34 0.93 -3.09
CA THR A 62 22.64 0.92 -4.52
C THR A 62 23.58 2.05 -4.91
N ALA A 63 23.35 3.27 -4.40
CA ALA A 63 24.24 4.40 -4.59
C ALA A 63 25.65 4.12 -4.02
N ARG A 64 25.74 3.53 -2.83
CA ARG A 64 27.04 3.12 -2.25
C ARG A 64 27.77 2.05 -3.05
N ALA A 65 27.03 1.09 -3.63
CA ALA A 65 27.59 0.04 -4.47
C ALA A 65 28.06 0.57 -5.83
N MET A 66 27.36 1.55 -6.41
CA MET A 66 27.77 2.21 -7.66
C MET A 66 28.99 3.13 -7.47
N LEU A 67 29.10 3.82 -6.34
CA LEU A 67 30.16 4.81 -6.09
C LEU A 67 31.44 4.21 -5.48
N GLY A 68 31.50 2.89 -5.29
CA GLY A 68 32.74 2.14 -5.00
C GLY A 68 33.37 2.36 -3.61
N ASN A 69 32.77 3.14 -2.70
CA ASN A 69 33.43 3.54 -1.45
C ASN A 69 33.10 2.67 -0.22
N SER A 70 32.93 1.33 -0.38
CA SER A 70 32.73 0.30 0.69
C SER A 70 31.31 -0.29 0.80
N PRO A 71 30.78 -0.84 -0.31
CA PRO A 71 30.55 -2.29 -0.35
C PRO A 71 30.86 -2.91 -1.72
N THR A 72 31.37 -4.15 -1.72
CA THR A 72 31.51 -4.94 -2.95
C THR A 72 30.14 -5.25 -3.55
N LEU A 73 30.06 -5.49 -4.88
CA LEU A 73 28.83 -5.93 -5.57
C LEU A 73 28.15 -7.11 -4.85
N LEU A 74 28.94 -8.05 -4.35
CA LEU A 74 28.49 -9.18 -3.53
C LEU A 74 27.91 -8.75 -2.17
N GLY A 75 28.55 -7.81 -1.48
CA GLY A 75 28.05 -7.26 -0.23
C GLY A 75 26.70 -6.53 -0.41
N TRP A 76 26.53 -5.82 -1.52
CA TRP A 76 25.25 -5.23 -1.89
C TRP A 76 24.20 -6.30 -2.19
N LEU A 77 24.52 -7.32 -2.99
CA LEU A 77 23.58 -8.40 -3.34
C LEU A 77 23.09 -9.13 -2.09
N LEU A 78 24.00 -9.39 -1.15
CA LEU A 78 23.67 -9.98 0.16
C LEU A 78 22.75 -9.06 0.97
N ALA A 79 23.06 -7.76 1.05
CA ALA A 79 22.23 -6.79 1.78
C ALA A 79 20.81 -6.70 1.19
N VAL A 80 20.67 -6.68 -0.14
CA VAL A 80 19.39 -6.70 -0.84
C VAL A 80 18.63 -7.99 -0.56
N ALA A 81 19.29 -9.15 -0.68
CA ALA A 81 18.68 -10.44 -0.41
C ALA A 81 18.15 -10.53 1.03
N VAL A 82 18.94 -10.08 2.02
CA VAL A 82 18.54 -10.01 3.42
C VAL A 82 17.35 -9.06 3.60
N LEU A 83 17.38 -7.87 3.00
CA LEU A 83 16.31 -6.89 3.14
C LEU A 83 14.99 -7.40 2.53
N LEU A 84 15.03 -8.05 1.37
CA LEU A 84 13.86 -8.69 0.76
C LEU A 84 13.35 -9.87 1.59
N LEU A 85 14.25 -10.66 2.17
CA LEU A 85 13.88 -11.75 3.07
C LEU A 85 13.16 -11.19 4.31
N LEU A 86 13.69 -10.13 4.94
CA LEU A 86 13.07 -9.45 6.06
C LEU A 86 11.70 -8.87 5.71
N GLU A 87 11.56 -8.18 4.57
CA GLU A 87 10.27 -7.64 4.14
C GLU A 87 9.25 -8.76 3.90
N SER A 88 9.68 -9.87 3.30
CA SER A 88 8.82 -11.03 3.06
C SER A 88 8.40 -11.74 4.34
N THR A 89 9.30 -11.89 5.32
CA THR A 89 9.01 -12.52 6.61
C THR A 89 8.14 -11.63 7.47
N LEU A 90 8.41 -10.32 7.53
CA LEU A 90 7.54 -9.35 8.18
C LEU A 90 6.15 -9.31 7.53
N GLY A 91 6.06 -9.38 6.20
CA GLY A 91 4.81 -9.49 5.47
C GLY A 91 4.03 -10.77 5.81
N ARG A 92 4.72 -11.91 5.92
CA ARG A 92 4.13 -13.20 6.34
C ARG A 92 3.71 -13.20 7.80
N ILE A 93 4.50 -12.64 8.70
CA ILE A 93 4.18 -12.49 10.13
C ILE A 93 2.95 -11.58 10.26
N ARG A 94 2.92 -10.43 9.59
CA ARG A 94 1.76 -9.53 9.56
C ARG A 94 0.52 -10.19 8.94
N GLY A 95 0.67 -11.02 7.91
CA GLY A 95 -0.42 -11.79 7.32
C GLY A 95 -0.93 -12.93 8.22
N GLY A 96 -0.03 -13.58 8.97
CA GLY A 96 -0.35 -14.60 9.97
C GLY A 96 -1.03 -14.00 11.20
N LEU A 97 -0.49 -12.88 11.70
CA LEU A 97 -1.13 -12.03 12.70
C LEU A 97 -2.48 -11.53 12.17
N GLY A 98 -2.62 -11.12 10.92
CA GLY A 98 -3.90 -10.72 10.32
C GLY A 98 -4.97 -11.82 10.39
N ARG A 99 -4.58 -13.11 10.39
CA ARG A 99 -5.50 -14.25 10.58
C ARG A 99 -5.91 -14.44 12.04
N VAL A 100 -5.03 -14.10 12.99
CA VAL A 100 -5.30 -14.09 14.45
C VAL A 100 -6.10 -12.84 14.85
N PHE A 101 -5.72 -11.67 14.34
CA PHE A 101 -6.44 -10.41 14.42
C PHE A 101 -7.74 -10.41 13.62
N ARG A 102 -8.03 -11.34 12.70
CA ARG A 102 -9.39 -11.45 12.13
C ARG A 102 -10.46 -11.70 13.21
N ARG A 103 -10.07 -12.17 14.40
CA ARG A 103 -10.96 -12.24 15.58
C ARG A 103 -11.06 -10.95 16.41
N GLY A 104 -10.17 -9.96 16.23
CA GLY A 104 -10.13 -8.75 17.08
C GLY A 104 -9.54 -7.46 16.48
N GLY A 105 -9.26 -7.41 15.19
CA GLY A 105 -8.69 -6.28 14.46
C GLY A 105 -9.78 -5.42 13.79
N PRO A 106 -9.40 -4.27 13.21
CA PRO A 106 -10.36 -3.36 12.58
C PRO A 106 -11.08 -4.08 11.44
N ARG A 107 -12.42 -4.16 11.51
CA ARG A 107 -13.28 -4.73 10.46
C ARG A 107 -13.97 -3.61 9.70
N ALA A 108 -14.30 -3.89 8.44
CA ALA A 108 -15.17 -3.00 7.69
C ALA A 108 -16.47 -2.78 8.48
N SER A 109 -16.93 -1.54 8.60
CA SER A 109 -18.08 -1.20 9.45
C SER A 109 -19.01 -0.23 8.75
N VAL A 110 -20.31 -0.49 8.79
CA VAL A 110 -21.32 0.40 8.20
C VAL A 110 -21.42 1.66 9.04
N VAL A 111 -21.10 2.82 8.47
CA VAL A 111 -21.07 4.11 9.18
C VAL A 111 -22.19 5.06 8.77
N MET A 112 -22.84 4.83 7.62
CA MET A 112 -23.95 5.66 7.13
C MET A 112 -24.90 4.83 6.26
N ILE A 113 -26.20 5.08 6.40
CA ILE A 113 -27.26 4.45 5.60
C ILE A 113 -28.25 5.55 5.18
N HIS A 114 -28.62 5.59 3.89
CA HIS A 114 -29.55 6.56 3.30
C HIS A 114 -29.24 8.02 3.68
N GLY A 115 -27.97 8.40 3.64
CA GLY A 115 -27.53 9.75 4.03
C GLY A 115 -27.56 10.05 5.53
N HIS A 116 -27.92 9.11 6.38
CA HIS A 116 -27.95 9.26 7.84
C HIS A 116 -26.73 8.56 8.48
N PRO A 117 -25.82 9.31 9.12
CA PRO A 117 -24.71 8.74 9.87
C PRO A 117 -25.22 7.90 11.04
N LEU A 118 -24.50 6.83 11.37
CA LEU A 118 -24.82 5.93 12.48
C LEU A 118 -23.93 6.29 13.69
N PRO A 119 -24.43 7.07 14.67
CA PRO A 119 -23.59 7.62 15.74
C PRO A 119 -22.93 6.55 16.59
N ASP A 120 -23.65 5.45 16.87
CA ASP A 120 -23.13 4.33 17.65
C ASP A 120 -21.92 3.69 16.97
N THR A 121 -21.99 3.50 15.64
CA THR A 121 -20.92 2.88 14.88
C THR A 121 -19.74 3.83 14.73
N LEU A 122 -19.99 5.12 14.53
CA LEU A 122 -18.98 6.17 14.52
C LEU A 122 -18.21 6.22 15.85
N HIS A 123 -18.90 6.16 16.98
CA HIS A 123 -18.28 6.11 18.31
C HIS A 123 -17.45 4.82 18.51
N GLN A 124 -17.95 3.67 18.05
CA GLN A 124 -17.22 2.39 18.16
C GLN A 124 -15.93 2.37 17.35
N VAL A 125 -15.87 3.10 16.23
CA VAL A 125 -14.65 3.20 15.40
C VAL A 125 -13.81 4.44 15.72
N GLY A 126 -14.19 5.22 16.74
CA GLY A 126 -13.47 6.42 17.17
C GLY A 126 -13.45 7.52 16.10
N MET A 127 -14.52 7.65 15.31
CA MET A 127 -14.63 8.61 14.22
C MET A 127 -15.72 9.64 14.51
N ASP A 128 -15.38 10.92 14.39
CA ASP A 128 -16.36 12.01 14.51
C ASP A 128 -17.10 12.28 13.20
N GLY A 129 -18.28 12.90 13.29
CA GLY A 129 -19.09 13.26 12.11
C GLY A 129 -18.38 14.22 11.14
N GLU A 130 -17.54 15.12 11.67
CA GLU A 130 -16.73 16.01 10.83
C GLU A 130 -15.69 15.24 10.01
N HIS A 131 -15.08 14.22 10.62
CA HIS A 131 -14.12 13.35 9.95
C HIS A 131 -14.79 12.52 8.86
N LEU A 132 -15.97 11.95 9.14
CA LEU A 132 -16.78 11.26 8.13
C LEU A 132 -17.10 12.20 6.95
N THR A 133 -17.51 13.44 7.23
CA THR A 133 -17.85 14.43 6.21
C THR A 133 -16.62 14.79 5.36
N ALA A 134 -15.44 14.92 5.96
CA ALA A 134 -14.19 15.14 5.23
C ALA A 134 -13.85 13.97 4.29
N LEU A 135 -14.02 12.73 4.75
CA LEU A 135 -13.79 11.54 3.94
C LEU A 135 -14.82 11.42 2.79
N LEU A 136 -16.08 11.74 3.03
CA LEU A 136 -17.12 11.75 1.99
C LEU A 136 -16.84 12.80 0.90
N ARG A 137 -16.36 14.00 1.28
CA ARG A 137 -15.92 15.01 0.31
C ARG A 137 -14.75 14.52 -0.54
N ARG A 138 -13.76 13.86 0.06
CA ARG A 138 -12.63 13.25 -0.68
C ARG A 138 -13.08 12.15 -1.64
N ALA A 139 -14.13 11.41 -1.28
CA ALA A 139 -14.76 10.41 -2.14
C ALA A 139 -15.66 11.02 -3.25
N GLY A 140 -15.76 12.34 -3.33
CA GLY A 140 -16.57 13.03 -4.34
C GLY A 140 -18.07 12.93 -4.10
N VAL A 141 -18.50 12.75 -2.85
CA VAL A 141 -19.90 12.88 -2.43
C VAL A 141 -20.21 14.35 -2.23
N ARG A 142 -21.21 14.86 -2.95
CA ARG A 142 -21.60 16.28 -2.93
C ARG A 142 -22.73 16.54 -1.94
N HIS A 143 -23.69 15.61 -1.86
CA HIS A 143 -24.76 15.64 -0.89
C HIS A 143 -24.82 14.31 -0.13
N LEU A 144 -25.07 14.36 1.18
CA LEU A 144 -25.15 13.16 2.02
C LEU A 144 -26.25 12.20 1.51
N ILE A 145 -27.35 12.75 1.00
CA ILE A 145 -28.46 12.00 0.44
C ILE A 145 -28.13 11.23 -0.86
N ASP A 146 -26.99 11.55 -1.50
CA ASP A 146 -26.51 10.82 -2.68
C ASP A 146 -25.82 9.51 -2.31
N ALA A 147 -25.51 9.30 -1.02
CA ALA A 147 -24.83 8.12 -0.50
C ALA A 147 -25.80 7.26 0.31
N ASP A 148 -26.26 6.18 -0.32
CA ASP A 148 -27.23 5.25 0.26
C ASP A 148 -26.58 4.28 1.27
N LEU A 149 -25.31 3.95 1.08
CA LEU A 149 -24.55 3.13 2.02
C LEU A 149 -23.09 3.58 2.04
N VAL A 150 -22.55 3.75 3.24
CA VAL A 150 -21.13 4.06 3.45
C VAL A 150 -20.55 3.05 4.42
N ILE A 151 -19.50 2.37 3.96
CA ILE A 151 -18.74 1.40 4.74
C ILE A 151 -17.34 1.99 4.97
N LEU A 152 -16.94 2.03 6.24
CA LEU A 152 -15.58 2.37 6.63
C LEU A 152 -14.72 1.11 6.57
N GLU A 153 -13.72 1.12 5.71
CA GLU A 153 -12.74 0.04 5.61
C GLU A 153 -11.72 0.09 6.77
N PRO A 154 -11.11 -1.05 7.15
CA PRO A 154 -10.11 -1.14 8.23
C PRO A 154 -8.95 -0.14 8.16
N ARG A 155 -8.65 0.37 6.96
CA ARG A 155 -7.56 1.31 6.70
C ARG A 155 -8.00 2.77 6.61
N GLY A 156 -9.25 3.07 6.95
CA GLY A 156 -9.79 4.43 6.95
C GLY A 156 -10.29 4.93 5.59
N SER A 157 -10.27 4.09 4.55
CA SER A 157 -10.93 4.41 3.28
C SER A 157 -12.44 4.19 3.37
N LEU A 158 -13.21 4.91 2.56
CA LEU A 158 -14.65 4.73 2.47
C LEU A 158 -15.01 3.97 1.19
N THR A 159 -15.87 2.97 1.33
CA THR A 159 -16.64 2.40 0.24
C THR A 159 -18.01 3.06 0.23
N VAL A 160 -18.34 3.77 -0.86
CA VAL A 160 -19.59 4.54 -0.98
C VAL A 160 -20.45 3.92 -2.08
N ILE A 161 -21.65 3.49 -1.72
CA ILE A 161 -22.69 3.08 -2.66
C ILE A 161 -23.62 4.28 -2.87
N ARG A 162 -23.69 4.73 -4.13
CA ARG A 162 -24.50 5.90 -4.48
C ARG A 162 -25.97 5.53 -4.58
N ARG A 163 -26.81 6.55 -4.50
CA ARG A 163 -28.26 6.39 -4.59
C ARG A 163 -28.69 5.62 -5.83
N GLY A 164 -29.52 4.59 -5.63
CA GLY A 164 -30.02 3.72 -6.71
C GLY A 164 -29.04 2.63 -7.16
N GLN A 165 -27.87 2.51 -6.52
CA GLN A 165 -26.97 1.37 -6.70
C GLN A 165 -27.25 0.30 -5.65
N GLN A 166 -27.04 -0.95 -6.03
CA GLN A 166 -27.17 -2.10 -5.15
C GLN A 166 -25.83 -2.78 -4.96
N ILE A 167 -25.61 -3.35 -3.79
CA ILE A 167 -24.42 -4.14 -3.45
C ILE A 167 -24.76 -5.63 -3.40
N ASP A 168 -23.84 -6.46 -3.89
CA ASP A 168 -23.97 -7.92 -3.78
C ASP A 168 -23.79 -8.35 -2.31
N PRO A 169 -24.72 -9.14 -1.73
CA PRO A 169 -24.58 -9.67 -0.38
C PRO A 169 -23.26 -10.38 -0.11
N ALA A 170 -22.63 -11.00 -1.11
CA ALA A 170 -21.34 -11.66 -0.97
C ALA A 170 -20.22 -10.71 -0.51
N LEU A 171 -20.31 -9.42 -0.87
CA LEU A 171 -19.33 -8.39 -0.51
C LEU A 171 -19.50 -7.87 0.93
N LEU A 172 -20.58 -8.26 1.62
CA LEU A 172 -20.91 -7.80 2.98
C LEU A 172 -20.56 -8.82 4.07
N THR A 173 -20.04 -10.00 3.70
CA THR A 173 -19.86 -11.15 4.59
C THR A 173 -18.95 -10.90 5.82
N ASP A 174 -18.05 -9.92 5.78
CA ASP A 174 -17.14 -9.56 6.90
C ASP A 174 -17.31 -8.08 7.35
N VAL A 175 -18.48 -7.49 7.07
CA VAL A 175 -18.80 -6.10 7.42
C VAL A 175 -19.63 -6.07 8.71
N ARG A 176 -19.16 -5.33 9.73
CA ARG A 176 -19.92 -5.05 10.95
C ARG A 176 -21.09 -4.11 10.66
N GLY A 177 -22.29 -4.44 11.14
CA GLY A 177 -23.49 -3.66 10.85
C GLY A 177 -24.15 -4.01 9.53
N ALA A 178 -23.72 -5.08 8.85
CA ALA A 178 -24.35 -5.54 7.60
C ALA A 178 -25.82 -5.91 7.79
N GLU A 179 -26.20 -6.36 8.99
CA GLU A 179 -27.57 -6.65 9.41
C GLU A 179 -28.49 -5.42 9.44
N ARG A 180 -27.91 -4.21 9.50
CA ARG A 180 -28.66 -2.94 9.49
C ARG A 180 -28.96 -2.45 8.07
N ILE A 181 -28.36 -3.07 7.04
CA ILE A 181 -28.49 -2.63 5.65
C ILE A 181 -29.90 -2.97 5.14
N PRO A 182 -30.66 -1.98 4.65
CA PRO A 182 -31.99 -2.21 4.10
C PRO A 182 -31.97 -3.16 2.89
N PRO A 183 -32.95 -4.07 2.75
CA PRO A 183 -33.03 -5.00 1.62
C PRO A 183 -33.08 -4.31 0.25
N SER A 184 -33.55 -3.07 0.18
CA SER A 184 -33.58 -2.24 -1.04
C SER A 184 -32.19 -1.99 -1.64
N LEU A 185 -31.15 -1.99 -0.80
CA LEU A 185 -29.75 -1.78 -1.19
C LEU A 185 -29.03 -3.08 -1.55
N LEU A 186 -29.65 -4.23 -1.30
CA LEU A 186 -29.10 -5.52 -1.62
C LEU A 186 -29.55 -5.93 -3.02
N ARG A 187 -28.59 -6.36 -3.84
CA ARG A 187 -28.93 -6.99 -5.11
C ARG A 187 -29.57 -8.34 -4.81
N SER A 188 -30.77 -8.58 -5.32
CA SER A 188 -31.42 -9.88 -5.22
C SER A 188 -30.52 -10.95 -5.85
N ALA A 189 -30.19 -11.97 -5.07
CA ALA A 189 -29.30 -13.06 -5.47
C ALA A 189 -30.01 -14.00 -6.46
N HIS A 190 -30.34 -13.54 -7.67
CA HIS A 190 -30.58 -14.35 -8.87
C HIS A 190 -30.98 -13.48 -10.07
N ALA A 191 -30.06 -13.31 -11.03
CA ALA A 191 -30.38 -13.30 -12.46
C ALA A 191 -29.09 -13.68 -13.21
N PRO A 192 -28.93 -14.93 -13.69
CA PRO A 192 -27.83 -15.26 -14.57
C PRO A 192 -27.91 -14.38 -15.81
N HIS A 193 -26.79 -13.71 -16.11
CA HIS A 193 -26.58 -12.96 -17.35
C HIS A 193 -26.99 -13.83 -18.55
N ARG A 194 -28.15 -13.57 -19.15
CA ARG A 194 -28.35 -13.90 -20.57
C ARG A 194 -27.43 -12.97 -21.35
N ARG A 195 -26.31 -13.51 -21.84
CA ARG A 195 -25.53 -12.89 -22.90
C ARG A 195 -26.30 -13.10 -24.23
N PRO A 196 -26.32 -12.10 -25.13
CA PRO A 196 -26.79 -12.29 -26.50
C PRO A 196 -25.86 -13.21 -27.29
#